data_AF-A0A2H0VFB3-F1
#
_entry.id   AF-A0A2H0VFB3-F1
#
_cell.length_a   1.000
_cell.length_b   1.000
_cell.length_c   1.000
_cell.angle_alpha   90.00
_cell.angle_beta   90.00
_cell.angle_gamma   90.00
#
_symmetry.space_group_name_H-M   'P 1'
#
loop_
_entity.id
_entity.type
_entity.pdbx_description
1 polymer ?
#
loop_
_entity_poly.entity_id
_entity_poly.type
_entity_poly.pdbx_seq_one_letter_code
_entity_poly.pdbx_strand_id
1 'polypeptide(L)'
;MLGSKKEIEILRSGGIGVIPTDTLYGIVAPVFSQDAVNRIYELKNRDYNKPFVILLSSIDNLGQFKIALDDVIRQKIKGLWPGPVSIILPCPFDEYEYLHRGRESLAFRVPADDDLIGFLEESGPLVAPSANPQGEKPIINIKEAKKYFGKKVDFYIDGGDLEGSPSTLVKFRGQDLEVLRQGNYKIEQR
;
A
#
# COMPACT_ATOMS: atom_id res chain seq x y z
N MET A 1 4.44 18.37 -4.59
CA MET A 1 3.08 17.98 -4.18
C MET A 1 2.58 16.93 -5.14
N LEU A 2 2.27 15.74 -4.62
CA LEU A 2 1.73 14.63 -5.41
C LEU A 2 0.24 14.85 -5.70
N GLY A 3 -0.15 14.83 -6.97
CA GLY A 3 -1.55 14.97 -7.38
C GLY A 3 -2.14 16.36 -7.15
N SER A 4 -3.42 16.50 -7.49
CA SER A 4 -4.22 17.70 -7.23
C SER A 4 -5.47 17.35 -6.41
N LYS A 5 -6.21 18.38 -5.99
CA LYS A 5 -7.50 18.24 -5.31
C LYS A 5 -8.49 17.34 -6.08
N LYS A 6 -8.42 17.36 -7.42
CA LYS A 6 -9.28 16.54 -8.27
C LYS A 6 -9.04 15.04 -8.08
N GLU A 7 -7.78 14.59 -8.03
CA GLU A 7 -7.47 13.17 -7.81
C GLU A 7 -7.89 12.73 -6.40
N ILE A 8 -7.75 13.60 -5.41
CA ILE A 8 -8.20 13.34 -4.03
C ILE A 8 -9.74 13.20 -3.99
N GLU A 9 -10.48 14.06 -4.68
CA GLU A 9 -11.94 13.96 -4.79
C GLU A 9 -12.40 12.68 -5.49
N ILE A 10 -11.68 12.26 -6.53
CA ILE A 10 -11.93 10.98 -7.21
C ILE A 10 -11.74 9.82 -6.23
N LEU A 11 -10.64 9.80 -5.46
CA LEU A 11 -10.41 8.77 -4.44
C LEU A 11 -11.48 8.77 -3.35
N ARG A 12 -11.84 9.93 -2.81
CA ARG A 12 -12.91 10.06 -1.80
C ARG A 12 -14.27 9.57 -2.31
N SER A 13 -14.48 9.59 -3.62
CA SER A 13 -15.70 9.09 -4.27
C SER A 13 -15.64 7.61 -4.66
N GLY A 14 -14.62 6.85 -4.22
CA GLY A 14 -14.46 5.43 -4.55
C GLY A 14 -13.70 5.15 -5.86
N GLY A 15 -13.08 6.17 -6.44
CA GLY A 15 -12.28 6.01 -7.65
C GLY A 15 -10.93 5.30 -7.40
N ILE A 16 -10.31 4.88 -8.49
CA ILE A 16 -9.04 4.15 -8.52
C ILE A 16 -8.06 4.91 -9.40
N GLY A 17 -6.81 5.02 -9.00
CA GLY A 17 -5.78 5.66 -9.81
C GLY A 17 -4.48 4.90 -9.85
N VAL A 18 -3.55 5.37 -10.69
CA VAL A 18 -2.15 4.94 -10.66
C VAL A 18 -1.30 6.13 -10.25
N ILE A 19 -0.47 5.95 -9.21
CA ILE A 19 0.38 7.00 -8.65
C ILE A 19 1.83 6.49 -8.48
N PRO A 20 2.83 7.38 -8.58
CA PRO A 20 4.18 7.06 -8.12
C PRO A 20 4.18 6.86 -6.60
N THR A 21 5.07 6.00 -6.10
CA THR A 21 5.34 5.88 -4.66
C THR A 21 6.85 5.92 -4.41
N ASP A 22 7.24 5.94 -3.13
CA ASP A 22 8.61 5.80 -2.63
C ASP A 22 9.37 4.52 -3.06
N THR A 23 8.71 3.61 -3.79
CA THR A 23 9.32 2.34 -4.25
C THR A 23 8.99 2.00 -5.70
N LEU A 24 7.70 1.95 -6.05
CA LEU A 24 7.20 1.56 -7.37
C LEU A 24 5.92 2.33 -7.68
N TYR A 25 5.51 2.42 -8.94
CA TYR A 25 4.12 2.83 -9.22
C TYR A 25 3.13 1.87 -8.55
N GLY A 26 2.09 2.43 -7.94
CA GLY A 26 1.01 1.70 -7.30
C GLY A 26 -0.33 1.96 -7.99
N ILE A 27 -1.17 0.93 -8.11
CA ILE A 27 -2.61 1.14 -8.37
C ILE A 27 -3.30 1.28 -7.03
N VAL A 28 -4.00 2.39 -6.82
CA VAL A 28 -4.50 2.82 -5.52
C VAL A 28 -6.00 2.99 -5.48
N ALA A 29 -6.60 2.65 -4.34
CA ALA A 29 -8.00 2.87 -4.04
C ALA A 29 -8.17 3.23 -2.55
N PRO A 30 -9.22 4.00 -2.19
CA PRO A 30 -9.58 4.23 -0.79
C PRO A 30 -9.80 2.89 -0.07
N VAL A 31 -9.10 2.69 1.05
CA VAL A 31 -9.12 1.40 1.76
C VAL A 31 -10.51 1.03 2.28
N PHE A 32 -11.34 2.02 2.61
CA PHE A 32 -12.68 1.84 3.18
C PHE A 32 -13.78 1.71 2.11
N SER A 33 -13.43 1.69 0.82
CA SER A 33 -14.37 1.36 -0.25
C SER A 33 -14.16 -0.09 -0.69
N GLN A 34 -15.03 -0.99 -0.22
CA GLN A 34 -14.99 -2.40 -0.61
C GLN A 34 -15.09 -2.58 -2.13
N ASP A 35 -15.94 -1.80 -2.80
CA ASP A 35 -16.10 -1.86 -4.25
C ASP A 35 -14.82 -1.45 -4.99
N ALA A 36 -14.18 -0.36 -4.57
CA ALA A 36 -12.93 0.09 -5.18
C ALA A 36 -11.79 -0.93 -4.98
N VAL A 37 -11.68 -1.51 -3.78
CA VAL A 37 -10.71 -2.57 -3.48
C VAL A 37 -10.96 -3.80 -4.36
N ASN A 38 -12.21 -4.25 -4.49
CA ASN A 38 -12.58 -5.40 -5.33
C ASN A 38 -12.27 -5.15 -6.81
N ARG A 39 -12.54 -3.94 -7.31
CA ARG A 39 -12.21 -3.56 -8.69
C ARG A 39 -10.70 -3.60 -8.94
N ILE A 40 -9.84 -3.29 -7.95
CA ILE A 40 -8.38 -3.53 -8.11
C ILE A 40 -8.05 -5.03 -8.23
N TYR A 41 -8.68 -5.91 -7.45
CA TYR A 41 -8.45 -7.36 -7.58
C TYR A 41 -8.78 -7.87 -8.99
N GLU A 42 -9.92 -7.45 -9.54
CA GLU A 42 -10.36 -7.79 -10.89
C GLU A 42 -9.38 -7.27 -11.95
N LEU A 43 -9.01 -5.99 -11.89
CA LEU A 43 -8.09 -5.37 -12.84
C LEU A 43 -6.70 -6.01 -12.86
N LYS A 44 -6.25 -6.48 -11.70
CA LYS A 44 -4.95 -7.13 -11.56
C LYS A 44 -4.99 -8.63 -11.84
N ASN A 45 -6.18 -9.22 -12.00
CA ASN A 45 -6.40 -10.66 -11.97
C ASN A 45 -5.63 -11.30 -10.79
N ARG A 46 -5.77 -10.69 -9.61
CA ARG A 46 -4.99 -11.08 -8.43
C ARG A 46 -5.64 -12.27 -7.74
N ASP A 47 -4.81 -13.17 -7.22
CA ASP A 47 -5.23 -14.19 -6.27
C ASP A 47 -5.96 -13.55 -5.08
N TYR A 48 -7.25 -13.85 -4.97
CA TYR A 48 -8.16 -13.27 -3.97
C TYR A 48 -7.70 -13.54 -2.53
N ASN A 49 -6.91 -14.60 -2.30
CA ASN A 49 -6.40 -14.96 -0.97
C ASN A 49 -5.13 -14.20 -0.55
N LYS A 50 -4.68 -13.22 -1.37
CA LYS A 50 -3.49 -12.41 -1.11
C LYS A 50 -3.89 -10.95 -0.82
N PRO A 51 -3.98 -10.53 0.46
CA PRO A 51 -4.26 -9.14 0.85
C PRO A 51 -3.33 -8.13 0.19
N PHE A 52 -3.82 -6.91 0.00
CA PHE A 52 -3.01 -5.78 -0.48
C PHE A 52 -2.21 -5.14 0.66
N VAL A 53 -1.15 -4.42 0.28
CA VAL A 53 -0.48 -3.49 1.20
C VAL A 53 -1.31 -2.22 1.28
N ILE A 54 -1.43 -1.67 2.49
CA ILE A 54 -2.11 -0.41 2.79
C ILE A 54 -1.05 0.64 3.11
N LEU A 55 -1.13 1.78 2.43
CA LEU A 55 -0.31 2.95 2.74
C LEU A 55 -1.02 3.87 3.72
N LEU A 56 -0.26 4.36 4.69
CA LEU A 56 -0.69 5.25 5.75
C LEU A 56 0.16 6.52 5.70
N SER A 57 -0.42 7.67 6.07
CA SER A 57 0.38 8.89 6.25
C SER A 57 1.16 8.87 7.57
N SER A 58 0.65 8.18 8.58
CA SER A 58 1.35 8.03 9.87
C SER A 58 1.03 6.70 10.55
N ILE A 59 1.91 6.31 11.49
CA ILE A 59 1.70 5.11 12.33
C ILE A 59 0.38 5.17 13.11
N ASP A 60 -0.08 6.36 13.48
CA ASP A 60 -1.29 6.54 14.28
C ASP A 60 -2.56 6.21 13.47
N ASN A 61 -2.49 6.17 12.12
CA ASN A 61 -3.59 5.70 11.29
C ASN A 61 -3.92 4.21 11.52
N LEU A 62 -3.04 3.42 12.13
CA LEU A 62 -3.33 2.03 12.53
C LEU A 62 -4.56 1.94 13.46
N GLY A 63 -4.85 3.00 14.23
CA GLY A 63 -6.05 3.06 15.05
C GLY A 63 -7.35 2.96 14.25
N GLN A 64 -7.36 3.38 12.97
CA GLN A 64 -8.51 3.23 12.07
C GLN A 64 -8.84 1.76 11.76
N PHE A 65 -7.89 0.85 11.98
CA PHE A 65 -8.05 -0.60 11.81
C PHE A 65 -8.18 -1.33 13.15
N LYS A 66 -8.43 -0.60 14.24
CA LYS A 66 -8.49 -1.11 15.62
C LYS A 66 -7.19 -1.82 16.05
N ILE A 67 -6.06 -1.44 15.46
CA ILE A 67 -4.75 -2.00 15.80
C ILE A 67 -4.10 -1.11 16.86
N ALA A 68 -3.91 -1.67 18.04
CA ALA A 68 -3.11 -1.08 19.11
C ALA A 68 -1.78 -1.83 19.22
N LEU A 69 -0.68 -1.08 19.25
CA LEU A 69 0.67 -1.63 19.36
C LEU A 69 1.14 -1.53 20.82
N ASP A 70 1.81 -2.56 21.31
CA ASP A 70 2.61 -2.41 22.52
C ASP A 70 3.81 -1.47 22.29
N ASP A 71 4.39 -0.96 23.37
CA ASP A 71 5.48 0.02 23.28
C ASP A 71 6.73 -0.52 22.57
N VAL A 72 7.04 -1.81 22.74
CA VAL A 72 8.24 -2.42 22.14
C VAL A 72 8.08 -2.51 20.62
N ILE A 73 6.94 -3.03 20.16
CA ILE A 73 6.59 -3.10 18.75
C ILE A 73 6.52 -1.70 18.16
N ARG A 74 5.87 -0.75 18.85
CA ARG A 74 5.76 0.64 18.37
C ARG A 74 7.13 1.28 18.17
N GLN A 75 8.08 1.09 19.10
CA GLN A 75 9.44 1.61 18.94
C GLN A 75 10.19 0.95 17.77
N LYS A 76 10.03 -0.37 17.57
CA LYS A 76 10.61 -1.07 16.41
C LYS A 76 10.05 -0.54 15.09
N ILE A 77 8.74 -0.33 15.01
CA ILE A 77 8.09 0.22 13.82
C ILE A 77 8.57 1.66 13.55
N LYS A 78 8.73 2.50 14.58
CA LYS A 78 9.27 3.86 14.43
C LYS A 78 10.70 3.90 13.86
N GLY A 79 11.49 2.85 14.06
CA GLY A 79 12.82 2.72 13.44
C GLY A 79 12.78 2.35 11.96
N LEU A 80 11.63 1.88 11.45
CA LEU A 80 11.44 1.42 10.07
C LEU A 80 10.54 2.34 9.24
N TRP A 81 9.66 3.10 9.90
CA TRP A 81 8.69 4.01 9.30
C TRP A 81 8.96 5.46 9.71
N PRO A 82 8.87 6.43 8.78
CA PRO A 82 8.62 6.26 7.35
C PRO A 82 9.74 5.50 6.62
N GLY A 83 9.40 4.61 5.68
CA GLY A 83 10.41 3.83 4.96
C GLY A 83 9.88 2.68 4.09
N PRO A 84 10.76 2.04 3.30
CA PRO A 84 10.39 1.02 2.34
C PRO A 84 10.23 -0.37 2.98
N VAL A 85 9.58 -0.44 4.14
CA VAL A 85 9.26 -1.69 4.87
C VAL A 85 7.76 -1.78 5.07
N SER A 86 7.14 -2.86 4.59
CA SER A 86 5.75 -3.19 4.88
C SER A 86 5.69 -4.21 6.01
N ILE A 87 4.80 -4.00 6.98
CA ILE A 87 4.70 -4.81 8.19
C ILE A 87 3.32 -5.45 8.23
N ILE A 88 3.28 -6.78 8.32
CA ILE A 88 2.04 -7.53 8.54
C ILE A 88 1.68 -7.45 10.02
N LEU A 89 0.48 -6.96 10.29
CA LEU A 89 -0.09 -6.83 11.63
C LEU A 89 -1.43 -7.59 11.70
N PRO A 90 -1.76 -8.20 12.85
CA PRO A 90 -3.07 -8.81 13.07
C PRO A 90 -4.21 -7.79 12.89
N CYS A 91 -5.26 -8.20 12.20
CA CYS A 91 -6.48 -7.43 11.98
C CYS A 91 -7.66 -8.41 11.78
N PRO A 92 -8.12 -9.08 12.85
CA PRO A 92 -9.07 -10.19 12.78
C PRO A 92 -10.54 -9.72 12.82
N PHE A 93 -10.84 -8.52 12.34
CA PHE A 93 -12.20 -7.97 12.42
C PHE A 93 -12.97 -8.23 11.13
N ASP A 94 -14.15 -8.83 11.24
CA ASP A 94 -15.03 -9.19 10.10
C ASP A 94 -15.31 -8.02 9.17
N GLU A 95 -15.42 -6.79 9.70
CA GLU A 95 -15.62 -5.58 8.89
C GLU A 95 -14.48 -5.32 7.89
N TYR A 96 -13.29 -5.90 8.12
CA TYR A 96 -12.13 -5.83 7.23
C TYR A 96 -11.91 -7.13 6.44
N GLU A 97 -12.87 -8.06 6.39
CA GLU A 97 -12.73 -9.33 5.67
C GLU A 97 -12.42 -9.11 4.18
N TYR A 98 -13.02 -8.09 3.57
CA TYR A 98 -12.73 -7.71 2.19
C TYR A 98 -11.29 -7.20 1.98
N LEU A 99 -10.59 -6.80 3.05
CA LEU A 99 -9.17 -6.44 3.01
C LEU A 99 -8.29 -7.64 3.30
N HIS A 100 -8.53 -8.33 4.43
CA HIS A 100 -7.66 -9.40 4.93
C HIS A 100 -7.93 -10.76 4.28
N ARG A 101 -9.05 -10.93 3.58
CA ARG A 101 -9.36 -12.12 2.75
C ARG A 101 -9.19 -13.43 3.52
N GLY A 102 -9.77 -13.51 4.72
CA GLY A 102 -9.65 -14.65 5.63
C GLY A 102 -8.27 -14.85 6.28
N ARG A 103 -7.29 -13.98 6.05
CA ARG A 103 -5.96 -14.05 6.69
C ARG A 103 -5.90 -13.41 8.08
N GLU A 104 -6.96 -12.70 8.49
CA GLU A 104 -7.05 -11.99 9.78
C GLU A 104 -5.85 -11.08 10.07
N SER A 105 -5.18 -10.61 9.02
CA SER A 105 -3.96 -9.81 9.07
C SER A 105 -3.80 -8.99 7.80
N LEU A 106 -3.17 -7.82 7.95
CA LEU A 106 -3.00 -6.83 6.88
C LEU A 106 -1.57 -6.30 6.87
N ALA A 107 -1.06 -5.99 5.68
CA ALA A 107 0.25 -5.38 5.51
C ALA A 107 0.10 -3.86 5.44
N PHE A 108 0.82 -3.13 6.28
CA PHE A 108 0.80 -1.67 6.33
C PHE A 108 2.18 -1.10 6.02
N ARG A 109 2.24 0.16 5.57
CA ARG A 109 3.47 0.92 5.40
C ARG A 109 3.21 2.41 5.49
N VAL A 110 4.11 3.13 6.16
CA VAL A 110 4.25 4.58 6.02
C VAL A 110 5.40 4.85 5.04
N PRO A 111 5.15 5.39 3.84
CA PRO A 111 6.18 5.59 2.82
C PRO A 111 7.12 6.75 3.19
N ALA A 112 8.40 6.68 2.80
CA ALA A 112 9.37 7.75 3.02
C ALA A 112 9.39 8.76 1.85
N ASP A 113 8.26 9.42 1.62
CA ASP A 113 8.06 10.42 0.58
C ASP A 113 7.05 11.47 1.09
N ASP A 114 7.52 12.68 1.35
CA ASP A 114 6.72 13.76 1.95
C ASP A 114 5.52 14.16 1.07
N ASP A 115 5.69 14.13 -0.25
CA ASP A 115 4.63 14.45 -1.20
C ASP A 115 3.54 13.37 -1.18
N LEU A 116 3.93 12.09 -1.07
CA LEU A 116 3.00 10.97 -0.89
C LEU A 116 2.35 10.97 0.50
N ILE A 117 3.08 11.32 1.56
CA ILE A 117 2.52 11.47 2.91
C ILE A 117 1.42 12.54 2.89
N GLY A 118 1.69 13.73 2.35
CA GLY A 118 0.68 14.80 2.25
C GLY A 118 -0.55 14.37 1.44
N PHE A 119 -0.34 13.62 0.35
CA PHE A 119 -1.45 13.04 -0.42
C PHE A 119 -2.29 12.05 0.42
N LEU A 120 -1.66 11.22 1.25
CA LEU A 120 -2.35 10.27 2.14
C LEU A 120 -3.05 10.96 3.32
N GLU A 121 -2.52 12.09 3.81
CA GLU A 121 -3.20 12.91 4.81
C GLU A 121 -4.53 13.46 4.29
N GLU A 122 -4.57 13.89 3.03
CA GLU A 122 -5.80 14.40 2.42
C GLU A 122 -6.73 13.29 1.91
N SER A 123 -6.21 12.26 1.25
CA SER A 123 -7.03 11.18 0.67
C SER A 123 -7.47 10.12 1.69
N GLY A 124 -6.76 10.00 2.81
CA GLY A 124 -6.87 8.89 3.74
C GLY A 124 -6.05 7.67 3.31
N PRO A 125 -6.07 6.59 4.11
CA PRO A 125 -5.34 5.37 3.78
C PRO A 125 -5.78 4.74 2.46
N LEU A 126 -4.80 4.25 1.69
CA LEU A 126 -5.04 3.64 0.38
C LEU A 126 -4.52 2.21 0.36
N VAL A 127 -5.25 1.29 -0.25
CA VAL A 127 -4.60 0.06 -0.75
C VAL A 127 -3.68 0.46 -1.90
N ALA A 128 -2.47 -0.12 -1.97
CA ALA A 128 -1.48 0.23 -2.99
C ALA A 128 -0.60 -0.96 -3.39
N PRO A 129 -1.17 -2.02 -4.02
CA PRO A 129 -0.33 -2.96 -4.74
C PRO A 129 0.46 -2.27 -5.85
N SER A 130 1.61 -2.83 -6.21
CA SER A 130 2.39 -2.40 -7.37
C SER A 130 1.53 -2.42 -8.64
N ALA A 131 1.74 -1.45 -9.53
CA ALA A 131 0.91 -1.21 -10.70
C ALA A 131 1.15 -2.21 -11.86
N ASN A 132 1.70 -3.39 -11.61
CA ASN A 132 1.91 -4.43 -12.61
C ASN A 132 0.88 -5.57 -12.49
N PRO A 133 0.50 -6.22 -13.61
CA PRO A 133 -0.11 -7.56 -13.57
C PRO A 133 0.67 -8.51 -12.65
N GLN A 134 -0.04 -9.43 -11.98
CA GLN A 134 0.60 -10.38 -11.08
C GLN A 134 1.60 -11.27 -11.86
N GLY A 135 2.86 -11.29 -11.41
CA GLY A 135 3.94 -12.08 -12.04
C GLY A 135 4.76 -11.33 -13.08
N GLU A 136 4.31 -10.15 -13.52
CA GLU A 136 5.01 -9.33 -14.50
C GLU A 136 6.00 -8.36 -13.86
N LYS A 137 6.89 -7.77 -14.67
CA LYS A 137 7.82 -6.73 -14.19
C LYS A 137 7.06 -5.50 -13.68
N PRO A 138 7.57 -4.81 -12.64
CA PRO A 138 7.02 -3.54 -12.21
C PRO A 138 7.01 -2.52 -13.34
N ILE A 139 5.94 -1.73 -13.40
CA ILE A 139 5.79 -0.62 -14.33
C ILE A 139 6.71 0.52 -13.88
N ILE A 140 7.51 1.05 -14.78
CA ILE A 140 8.48 2.13 -14.46
C ILE A 140 7.92 3.52 -14.72
N ASN A 141 6.87 3.68 -15.53
CA ASN A 141 6.28 4.99 -15.81
C ASN A 141 4.81 4.93 -16.22
N ILE A 142 4.18 6.10 -16.31
CA ILE A 142 2.76 6.22 -16.60
C ILE A 142 2.40 5.78 -18.03
N LYS A 143 3.34 5.81 -18.98
CA LYS A 143 3.09 5.36 -20.36
C LYS A 143 2.84 3.86 -20.38
N GLU A 144 3.64 3.09 -19.66
CA GLU A 144 3.44 1.66 -19.47
C GLU A 144 2.15 1.36 -18.69
N ALA A 145 1.88 2.12 -17.61
CA ALA A 145 0.65 1.97 -16.85
C ALA A 145 -0.60 2.19 -17.72
N LYS A 146 -0.59 3.21 -18.60
CA LYS A 146 -1.67 3.47 -19.56
C LYS A 146 -1.84 2.36 -20.60
N LYS A 147 -0.76 1.68 -21.02
CA LYS A 147 -0.87 0.51 -21.91
C LYS A 147 -1.63 -0.62 -21.23
N TYR A 148 -1.42 -0.82 -19.93
CA TYR A 148 -2.03 -1.92 -19.20
C TYR A 148 -3.46 -1.60 -18.70
N PHE A 149 -3.63 -0.46 -18.03
CA PHE A 149 -4.91 -0.10 -17.40
C PHE A 149 -5.81 0.75 -18.31
N GLY A 150 -5.28 1.49 -19.28
CA GLY A 150 -6.07 2.29 -20.22
C GLY A 150 -7.10 3.18 -19.54
N LYS A 151 -8.38 3.00 -19.86
CA LYS A 151 -9.52 3.71 -19.25
C LYS A 151 -10.15 2.98 -18.06
N LYS A 152 -9.53 1.91 -17.58
CA LYS A 152 -10.07 1.08 -16.50
C LYS A 152 -9.82 1.65 -15.11
N VAL A 153 -8.88 2.59 -14.98
CA VAL A 153 -8.66 3.43 -13.79
C VAL A 153 -9.08 4.87 -14.10
N ASP A 154 -9.40 5.62 -13.06
CA ASP A 154 -10.08 6.90 -13.16
C ASP A 154 -9.10 8.08 -13.26
N PHE A 155 -7.85 7.90 -12.83
CA PHE A 155 -6.78 8.87 -13.01
C PHE A 155 -5.38 8.26 -13.03
N TYR A 156 -4.41 9.07 -13.43
CA TYR A 156 -2.99 8.76 -13.48
C TYR A 156 -2.20 9.99 -13.01
N ILE A 157 -1.31 9.81 -12.04
CA ILE A 157 -0.35 10.83 -11.65
C ILE A 157 1.01 10.46 -12.25
N ASP A 158 1.60 11.38 -13.00
CA ASP A 158 2.92 11.18 -13.61
C ASP A 158 4.01 11.71 -12.68
N GLY A 159 4.82 10.79 -12.14
CA GLY A 159 6.01 11.09 -11.34
C GLY A 159 7.31 10.89 -12.09
N GLY A 160 7.27 10.74 -13.43
CA GLY A 160 8.42 10.36 -14.24
C GLY A 160 8.75 8.87 -14.17
N ASP A 161 9.98 8.53 -14.54
CA ASP A 161 10.48 7.16 -14.50
C ASP A 161 10.89 6.79 -13.06
N LEU A 162 10.39 5.66 -12.56
CA LEU A 162 10.72 5.09 -11.26
C LEU A 162 11.36 3.71 -11.46
N GLU A 163 12.61 3.58 -11.02
CA GLU A 163 13.32 2.31 -10.95
C GLU A 163 13.55 1.95 -9.48
N GLY A 164 13.10 0.78 -9.07
CA GLY A 164 13.20 0.34 -7.69
C GLY A 164 12.80 -1.10 -7.49
N SER A 165 13.10 -1.65 -6.31
CA SER A 165 12.56 -2.93 -5.87
C SER A 165 11.34 -2.70 -4.98
N PRO A 166 10.43 -3.68 -4.85
CA PRO A 166 9.36 -3.58 -3.88
C PRO A 166 9.89 -3.36 -2.46
N SER A 167 9.03 -2.86 -1.57
CA SER A 167 9.32 -2.79 -0.14
C SER A 167 9.61 -4.17 0.46
N THR A 168 10.45 -4.18 1.49
CA THR A 168 10.70 -5.36 2.31
C THR A 168 9.44 -5.70 3.09
N LEU A 169 9.01 -6.96 3.07
CA LEU A 169 7.81 -7.42 3.78
C LEU A 169 8.25 -8.22 5.00
N VAL A 170 7.79 -7.80 6.16
CA VAL A 170 8.06 -8.46 7.44
C VAL A 170 6.77 -8.76 8.20
N LYS A 171 6.86 -9.68 9.15
CA LYS A 171 5.85 -9.88 10.20
C LYS A 171 6.56 -10.00 11.55
N PHE A 172 5.84 -9.73 12.63
CA PHE A 172 6.36 -10.00 13.97
C PHE A 172 6.19 -11.48 14.34
N ARG A 173 7.22 -12.06 14.96
CA ARG A 173 7.19 -13.35 15.64
C ARG A 173 7.62 -13.12 17.09
N GLY A 174 6.65 -12.98 17.99
CA GLY A 174 6.91 -12.39 19.30
C GLY A 174 7.34 -10.94 19.13
N GLN A 175 8.52 -10.58 19.67
CA GLN A 175 9.06 -9.24 19.51
C GLN A 175 9.98 -9.11 18.29
N ASP A 176 10.39 -10.21 17.66
CA ASP A 176 11.37 -10.19 16.56
C ASP A 176 10.71 -10.08 15.19
N LEU A 177 11.48 -9.59 14.21
CA LEU A 177 11.02 -9.44 12.84
C LEU A 177 11.41 -10.68 12.02
N GLU A 178 10.42 -11.29 11.40
CA GLU A 178 10.61 -12.33 10.38
C GLU A 178 10.46 -11.68 8.99
N VAL A 179 11.50 -11.77 8.17
CA VAL A 179 11.46 -11.26 6.78
C VAL A 179 10.80 -12.31 5.89
N LEU A 180 9.67 -11.95 5.30
CA LEU A 180 8.93 -12.78 4.35
C LEU A 180 9.33 -12.53 2.90
N ARG A 181 9.76 -11.29 2.61
CA ARG A 181 10.30 -10.89 1.31
C ARG A 181 11.31 -9.79 1.49
N GLN A 182 12.52 -9.98 0.98
CA GLN A 182 13.54 -8.93 0.91
C GLN A 182 13.23 -7.94 -0.21
N GLY A 183 13.28 -6.65 0.09
CA GLY A 183 13.07 -5.55 -0.86
C GLY A 183 14.17 -4.50 -0.76
N ASN A 184 13.81 -3.23 -1.00
CA ASN A 184 14.70 -2.06 -0.98
C ASN A 184 15.45 -1.85 0.36
N TYR A 185 14.93 -2.37 1.48
CA TYR A 185 15.58 -2.25 2.79
C TYR A 185 16.12 -3.61 3.24
N LYS A 186 17.42 -3.74 3.51
CA LYS A 186 18.00 -5.00 4.00
C LYS A 186 17.81 -5.12 5.51
N ILE A 187 17.21 -6.24 5.95
CA ILE A 187 17.05 -6.58 7.37
C ILE A 187 17.81 -7.89 7.56
N GLU A 188 18.87 -7.85 8.36
CA GLU A 188 19.60 -9.05 8.73
C GLU A 188 18.75 -9.86 9.72
N GLN A 189 18.55 -11.15 9.42
CA GLN A 189 17.97 -12.09 10.37
C GLN A 189 19.11 -12.62 11.25
N ARG A 190 18.97 -12.47 12.57
CA ARG A 190 19.85 -13.11 13.56
C ARG A 190 19.26 -14.44 14.01
#